data_AF-A0A9D2R6J1-F1
#
_entry.id   AF-A0A9D2R6J1-F1
#
_cell.length_a   1.000
_cell.length_b   1.000
_cell.length_c   1.000
_cell.angle_alpha   90.00
_cell.angle_beta   90.00
_cell.angle_gamma   90.00
#
_symmetry.space_group_name_H-M   'P 1'
#
loop_
_entity.id
_entity.type
_entity.pdbx_description
1 polymer ?
#
loop_
_entity_poly.entity_id
_entity_poly.type
_entity_poly.pdbx_seq_one_letter_code
_entity_poly.pdbx_strand_id
1 'polypeptide(L)'
;MWKRKELKKKARAMLRQNYWKAISVCFIIAMLTTAYPVSTTFISLQDLSVGREPDAAFALDIPNSEIVLQTVSRFFEGVPLHGISGRAVSAAIQIAIDMFSNHITLFFNILRSVNVFLSEGIGIGLILTAAGLLLAFFYQIFINNLLLIGEKRFFMESHSYRGTMISKVFFLFKLRCLRRPAWVMFCRTIFQALWDLTIVGGVIKHYEYSMIPFILAENPQISRRDAFFLSRQLTSHNKWRLFLLDLSFAGWVLLSVFTLGLLEFLFVNPYITTCKAELYLSLRRNYVLNRSPGYERLNDSCLEHVPSEDELLIRKALYDDSNGPYTKISYFAPEQYPVFLFSVQPPFRSVRSPARAWRKYDVCTMIFLFHMFSLFGWGLEMLVHLTQNGTFSSDAAFFAPWIPLYGVYGVLILILAKRAVKNPAIAFAVCFAVYSVLEYGSNLVSELLFGSPFRDYSEFLLNLNGRIYPGGSAVFALLGCGFLYFLAPKWGELFEKAGRPARWAVCAVLTLLLAADIVFTLLYG
;
A
#
# COMPACT_ATOMS: atom_id res chain seq x y z
N MET A 1 2.19 -29.19 20.89
CA MET A 1 1.01 -28.33 20.57
C MET A 1 1.26 -26.92 21.09
N TRP A 2 0.95 -25.87 20.31
CA TRP A 2 1.24 -24.47 20.67
C TRP A 2 0.21 -23.91 21.67
N LYS A 3 0.65 -22.97 22.53
CA LYS A 3 -0.20 -22.26 23.50
C LYS A 3 -0.29 -20.77 23.16
N ARG A 4 -1.51 -20.21 23.18
CA ARG A 4 -1.77 -18.78 22.89
C ARG A 4 -0.92 -17.81 23.73
N LYS A 5 -0.76 -18.09 25.03
CA LYS A 5 -0.01 -17.23 25.98
C LYS A 5 1.48 -17.19 25.64
N GLU A 6 2.09 -18.32 25.29
CA GLU A 6 3.50 -18.41 24.90
C GLU A 6 3.75 -17.69 23.58
N LEU A 7 2.85 -17.89 22.62
CA LEU A 7 2.94 -17.29 21.29
C LEU A 7 2.82 -15.77 21.35
N LYS A 8 1.88 -15.24 22.14
CA LYS A 8 1.77 -13.81 22.45
C LYS A 8 2.98 -13.24 23.18
N LYS A 9 3.57 -14.00 24.11
CA LYS A 9 4.80 -13.60 24.82
C LYS A 9 5.98 -13.49 23.86
N LYS A 10 6.18 -14.49 22.99
CA LYS A 10 7.22 -14.49 21.96
C LYS A 10 7.04 -13.33 20.99
N ALA A 11 5.82 -13.13 20.47
CA ALA A 11 5.51 -12.03 19.56
C ALA A 11 5.85 -10.65 20.15
N ARG A 12 5.55 -10.41 21.44
CA ARG A 12 5.95 -9.14 22.10
C ARG A 12 7.47 -8.99 22.24
N ALA A 13 8.18 -10.08 22.55
CA ALA A 13 9.64 -10.04 22.67
C ALA A 13 10.29 -9.74 21.32
N MET A 14 9.79 -10.32 20.23
CA MET A 14 10.28 -10.06 18.88
C MET A 14 9.91 -8.66 18.39
N LEU A 15 8.68 -8.23 18.62
CA LEU A 15 8.22 -6.89 18.24
C LEU A 15 9.06 -5.79 18.90
N ARG A 16 9.48 -5.97 20.17
CA ARG A 16 10.36 -4.99 20.85
C ARG A 16 11.72 -4.80 20.16
N GLN A 17 12.26 -5.84 19.51
CA GLN A 17 13.58 -5.76 18.86
C GLN A 17 13.54 -4.91 17.58
N ASN A 18 12.44 -4.97 16.83
CA ASN A 18 12.30 -4.32 15.52
C ASN A 18 11.10 -3.36 15.45
N TYR A 19 10.69 -2.78 16.59
CA TYR A 19 9.42 -2.07 16.75
C TYR A 19 9.17 -0.99 15.70
N TRP A 20 10.10 -0.05 15.56
CA TRP A 20 9.97 1.05 14.60
C TRP A 20 9.88 0.56 13.15
N LYS A 21 10.64 -0.48 12.80
CA LYS A 21 10.60 -1.07 11.46
C LYS A 21 9.26 -1.78 11.22
N ALA A 22 8.74 -2.49 12.22
CA ALA A 22 7.45 -3.15 12.15
C ALA A 22 6.29 -2.16 11.99
N ILE A 23 6.29 -1.05 12.74
CA ILE A 23 5.33 0.06 12.55
C ILE A 23 5.44 0.60 11.13
N SER A 24 6.66 0.89 10.67
CA SER A 24 6.89 1.45 9.32
C SER A 24 6.37 0.51 8.22
N VAL A 25 6.54 -0.80 8.39
CA VAL A 25 5.99 -1.79 7.46
C VAL A 25 4.47 -1.79 7.50
N CYS A 26 3.86 -1.83 8.69
CA CYS A 26 2.39 -1.77 8.80
C CYS A 26 1.82 -0.46 8.23
N PHE A 27 2.54 0.66 8.36
CA PHE A 27 2.19 1.94 7.76
C PHE A 27 2.18 1.91 6.25
N ILE A 28 3.27 1.44 5.66
CA ILE A 28 3.38 1.31 4.20
C ILE A 28 2.29 0.40 3.67
N ILE A 29 2.00 -0.70 4.38
CA ILE A 29 0.93 -1.62 4.02
C ILE A 29 -0.44 -0.95 4.16
N ALA A 30 -0.74 -0.28 5.27
CA ALA A 30 -2.01 0.42 5.47
C ALA A 30 -2.27 1.49 4.40
N MET A 31 -1.24 2.21 3.96
CA MET A 31 -1.39 3.29 2.98
C MET A 31 -1.39 2.84 1.53
N LEU A 32 -0.69 1.74 1.19
CA LEU A 32 -0.57 1.23 -0.19
C LEU A 32 -1.47 0.02 -0.47
N THR A 33 -2.28 -0.39 0.51
CA THR A 33 -3.16 -1.55 0.36
C THR A 33 -4.45 -1.29 1.14
N THR A 34 -5.46 -2.11 0.91
CA THR A 34 -6.69 -2.12 1.71
C THR A 34 -6.55 -2.88 3.03
N ALA A 35 -5.33 -3.25 3.42
CA ALA A 35 -5.09 -3.90 4.71
C ALA A 35 -5.19 -2.88 5.85
N TYR A 36 -5.67 -3.33 7.01
CA TYR A 36 -5.86 -2.51 8.21
C TYR A 36 -6.96 -1.44 8.07
N PRO A 37 -8.20 -1.86 7.76
CA PRO A 37 -9.28 -0.93 7.45
C PRO A 37 -9.57 0.04 8.60
N VAL A 38 -9.48 -0.41 9.86
CA VAL A 38 -9.73 0.47 11.01
C VAL A 38 -8.74 1.64 11.07
N SER A 39 -7.46 1.40 10.77
CA SER A 39 -6.45 2.46 10.75
C SER A 39 -6.69 3.46 9.62
N THR A 40 -7.15 2.99 8.46
CA THR A 40 -7.36 3.84 7.28
C THR A 40 -8.70 4.58 7.31
N THR A 41 -9.76 3.96 7.84
CA THR A 41 -11.11 4.56 7.91
C THR A 41 -11.17 5.75 8.86
N PHE A 42 -10.47 5.73 9.99
CA PHE A 42 -10.46 6.90 10.90
C PHE A 42 -9.71 8.10 10.32
N ILE A 43 -8.63 7.85 9.59
CA ILE A 43 -7.83 8.89 8.93
C ILE A 43 -8.62 9.56 7.80
N SER A 44 -9.54 8.83 7.17
CA SER A 44 -10.39 9.27 6.06
C SER A 44 -11.82 9.59 6.49
N LEU A 45 -12.11 9.61 7.80
CA LEU A 45 -13.48 9.76 8.29
C LEU A 45 -14.01 11.16 7.93
N GLN A 46 -15.12 11.17 7.20
CA GLN A 46 -15.81 12.37 6.76
C GLN A 46 -16.99 12.70 7.69
N ASP A 47 -17.29 13.99 7.85
CA ASP A 47 -18.45 14.51 8.56
C ASP A 47 -19.70 14.38 7.66
N LEU A 48 -20.62 13.48 8.02
CA LEU A 48 -21.85 13.14 7.27
C LEU A 48 -22.87 14.29 7.17
N SER A 49 -22.54 15.48 7.69
CA SER A 49 -23.47 16.60 7.88
C SER A 49 -23.56 17.57 6.69
N VAL A 50 -22.65 17.47 5.72
CA VAL A 50 -22.58 18.37 4.57
C VAL A 50 -22.69 17.54 3.29
N GLY A 51 -23.75 17.75 2.52
CA GLY A 51 -23.98 17.04 1.25
C GLY A 51 -23.17 17.61 0.09
N ARG A 52 -21.89 17.89 0.30
CA ARG A 52 -20.99 18.46 -0.71
C ARG A 52 -19.97 17.40 -1.09
N GLU A 53 -19.72 17.19 -2.39
CA GLU A 53 -18.63 16.29 -2.77
C GLU A 53 -17.29 16.96 -2.42
N PRO A 54 -16.38 16.26 -1.72
CA PRO A 54 -15.09 16.83 -1.37
C PRO A 54 -14.18 16.89 -2.61
N ASP A 55 -13.72 18.08 -2.98
CA ASP A 55 -12.71 18.34 -4.03
C ASP A 55 -11.28 17.89 -3.64
N ALA A 56 -11.15 17.17 -2.52
CA ALA A 56 -9.89 16.68 -2.03
C ALA A 56 -9.32 15.60 -2.97
N ALA A 57 -8.25 15.94 -3.70
CA ALA A 57 -7.50 14.94 -4.45
C ALA A 57 -7.09 13.80 -3.50
N PHE A 58 -7.39 12.57 -3.92
CA PHE A 58 -7.17 11.33 -3.17
C PHE A 58 -8.09 11.08 -1.97
N ALA A 59 -9.24 11.77 -1.85
CA ALA A 59 -10.32 11.33 -0.97
C ALA A 59 -10.69 9.88 -1.31
N LEU A 60 -10.54 8.95 -0.36
CA LEU A 60 -10.83 7.54 -0.57
C LEU A 60 -12.35 7.33 -0.57
N ASP A 61 -12.88 7.10 -1.77
CA ASP A 61 -14.20 6.52 -2.08
C ASP A 61 -15.44 7.18 -1.48
N ILE A 62 -16.51 7.25 -2.28
CA ILE A 62 -17.87 7.28 -1.73
C ILE A 62 -17.98 6.08 -0.76
N PRO A 63 -18.39 6.28 0.50
CA PRO A 63 -18.46 5.21 1.48
C PRO A 63 -19.21 3.99 0.92
N ASN A 64 -18.71 2.78 1.16
CA ASN A 64 -19.37 1.55 0.71
C ASN A 64 -20.80 1.47 1.25
N SER A 65 -21.03 2.02 2.45
CA SER A 65 -22.33 2.18 3.06
C SER A 65 -23.31 3.02 2.24
N GLU A 66 -22.84 4.07 1.57
CA GLU A 66 -23.64 4.89 0.67
C GLU A 66 -23.98 4.16 -0.63
N ILE A 67 -23.05 3.37 -1.18
CA ILE A 67 -23.33 2.49 -2.34
C ILE A 67 -24.43 1.48 -1.99
N VAL A 68 -24.39 0.89 -0.78
CA VAL A 68 -25.48 0.00 -0.31
C VAL A 68 -26.79 0.76 -0.25
N LEU A 69 -26.81 1.95 0.34
CA LEU A 69 -28.03 2.75 0.50
C LEU A 69 -28.62 3.14 -0.87
N GLN A 70 -27.79 3.58 -1.82
CA GLN A 70 -28.22 3.87 -3.20
C GLN A 70 -28.77 2.63 -3.92
N THR A 71 -28.15 1.47 -3.70
CA THR A 71 -28.60 0.21 -4.30
C THR A 71 -29.96 -0.18 -3.70
N VAL A 72 -30.08 -0.16 -2.37
CA VAL A 72 -31.32 -0.52 -1.68
C VAL A 72 -32.45 0.43 -2.05
N SER A 73 -32.21 1.73 -2.10
CA SER A 73 -33.25 2.71 -2.45
C SER A 73 -33.77 2.54 -3.88
N ARG A 74 -32.89 2.18 -4.84
CA ARG A 74 -33.27 1.93 -6.23
C ARG A 74 -34.01 0.61 -6.43
N PHE A 75 -33.59 -0.47 -5.76
CA PHE A 75 -34.25 -1.78 -5.91
C PHE A 75 -35.56 -1.90 -5.11
N PHE A 76 -35.73 -1.09 -4.06
CA PHE A 76 -36.91 -1.09 -3.18
C PHE A 76 -37.66 0.24 -3.20
N GLU A 77 -37.78 0.89 -4.37
CA GLU A 77 -38.64 2.06 -4.55
C GLU A 77 -40.05 1.77 -4.02
N GLY A 78 -40.50 2.53 -3.02
CA GLY A 78 -41.85 2.42 -2.44
C GLY A 78 -41.98 1.64 -1.12
N VAL A 79 -40.89 1.07 -0.58
CA VAL A 79 -40.90 0.49 0.78
C VAL A 79 -40.39 1.55 1.77
N PRO A 80 -41.23 2.08 2.69
CA PRO A 80 -40.75 3.02 3.70
C PRO A 80 -39.82 2.28 4.67
N LEU A 81 -38.51 2.39 4.45
CA LEU A 81 -37.46 1.99 5.39
C LEU A 81 -37.37 2.99 6.56
N HIS A 82 -38.51 3.28 7.22
CA HIS A 82 -38.52 3.95 8.51
C HIS A 82 -38.48 2.89 9.60
N GLY A 83 -37.28 2.58 10.11
CA GLY A 83 -37.17 1.47 11.07
C GLY A 83 -35.85 1.23 11.78
N ILE A 84 -34.83 2.08 11.66
CA ILE A 84 -33.67 2.00 12.57
C ILE A 84 -33.42 3.38 13.17
N SER A 85 -33.99 3.53 14.36
CA SER A 85 -34.11 4.71 15.19
C SER A 85 -32.76 5.26 15.67
N GLY A 86 -32.46 6.50 15.26
CA GLY A 86 -31.41 7.37 15.81
C GLY A 86 -30.27 7.68 14.84
N ARG A 87 -29.97 8.97 14.62
CA ARG A 87 -28.82 9.46 13.83
C ARG A 87 -27.49 8.78 14.22
N ALA A 88 -27.31 8.51 15.51
CA ALA A 88 -26.12 7.82 16.02
C ALA A 88 -26.08 6.34 15.62
N VAL A 89 -27.24 5.66 15.56
CA VAL A 89 -27.33 4.25 15.19
C VAL A 89 -27.10 4.07 13.70
N SER A 90 -27.68 4.95 12.86
CA SER A 90 -27.44 4.93 11.42
C SER A 90 -25.97 5.22 11.09
N ALA A 91 -25.35 6.20 11.76
CA ALA A 91 -23.93 6.49 11.60
C ALA A 91 -23.05 5.31 12.06
N ALA A 92 -23.38 4.67 13.19
CA ALA A 92 -22.65 3.49 13.66
C ALA A 92 -22.77 2.30 12.68
N ILE A 93 -23.93 2.11 12.06
CA ILE A 93 -24.13 1.08 11.03
C ILE A 93 -23.33 1.39 9.77
N GLN A 94 -23.31 2.65 9.30
CA GLN A 94 -22.50 3.06 8.16
C GLN A 94 -21.02 2.82 8.42
N ILE A 95 -20.49 3.29 9.56
CA ILE A 95 -19.11 3.05 9.98
C ILE A 95 -18.81 1.55 10.04
N ALA A 96 -19.71 0.74 10.58
CA ALA A 96 -19.53 -0.70 10.62
C ALA A 96 -19.48 -1.30 9.20
N ILE A 97 -20.40 -0.90 8.32
CA ILE A 97 -20.39 -1.33 6.92
C ILE A 97 -19.06 -0.95 6.29
N ASP A 98 -18.58 0.28 6.43
CA ASP A 98 -17.33 0.74 5.81
C ASP A 98 -16.09 0.03 6.39
N MET A 99 -16.04 -0.19 7.71
CA MET A 99 -14.96 -0.95 8.36
C MET A 99 -14.90 -2.42 7.90
N PHE A 100 -16.07 -3.06 7.74
CA PHE A 100 -16.18 -4.47 7.39
C PHE A 100 -16.38 -4.72 5.88
N SER A 101 -16.55 -3.71 5.04
CA SER A 101 -16.68 -3.87 3.58
C SER A 101 -15.35 -3.70 2.85
N ASN A 102 -14.35 -3.10 3.49
CA ASN A 102 -13.04 -2.78 2.89
C ASN A 102 -12.22 -4.00 2.42
N HIS A 103 -12.56 -5.22 2.85
CA HIS A 103 -11.95 -6.44 2.30
C HIS A 103 -12.66 -6.97 1.04
N ILE A 104 -13.79 -6.35 0.66
CA ILE A 104 -14.64 -6.69 -0.49
C ILE A 104 -14.80 -5.48 -1.44
N THR A 105 -13.82 -4.57 -1.48
CA THR A 105 -13.86 -3.34 -2.30
C THR A 105 -14.19 -3.58 -3.77
N LEU A 106 -13.75 -4.70 -4.33
CA LEU A 106 -14.08 -5.09 -5.70
C LEU A 106 -15.58 -5.30 -5.93
N PHE A 107 -16.30 -5.84 -4.94
CA PHE A 107 -17.76 -5.99 -5.03
C PHE A 107 -18.44 -4.62 -5.07
N PHE A 108 -18.03 -3.70 -4.19
CA PHE A 108 -18.61 -2.35 -4.13
C PHE A 108 -18.30 -1.52 -5.37
N ASN A 109 -17.10 -1.65 -5.95
CA ASN A 109 -16.77 -0.98 -7.20
C ASN A 109 -17.56 -1.54 -8.39
N ILE A 110 -17.82 -2.85 -8.42
CA ILE A 110 -18.73 -3.46 -9.40
C ILE A 110 -20.15 -2.93 -9.18
N LEU A 111 -20.62 -2.89 -7.94
CA LEU A 111 -21.95 -2.42 -7.59
C LEU A 111 -22.15 -0.94 -7.98
N ARG A 112 -21.13 -0.09 -7.76
CA ARG A 112 -21.09 1.29 -8.21
C ARG A 112 -21.21 1.38 -9.73
N SER A 113 -20.42 0.60 -10.47
CA SER A 113 -20.46 0.58 -11.94
C SER A 113 -21.83 0.13 -12.47
N VAL A 114 -22.46 -0.86 -11.83
CA VAL A 114 -23.83 -1.28 -12.15
C VAL A 114 -24.84 -0.17 -11.87
N ASN A 115 -24.72 0.53 -10.74
CA ASN A 115 -25.59 1.67 -10.43
C ASN A 115 -25.44 2.79 -11.47
N VAL A 116 -24.23 3.14 -11.89
CA VAL A 116 -24.00 4.15 -12.93
C VAL A 116 -24.60 3.71 -14.27
N PHE A 117 -24.40 2.45 -14.65
CA PHE A 117 -25.01 1.86 -15.85
C PHE A 117 -26.54 1.99 -15.85
N LEU A 118 -27.16 1.72 -14.70
CA LEU A 118 -28.62 1.78 -14.54
C LEU A 118 -29.16 3.21 -14.56
N SER A 119 -28.40 4.22 -14.12
CA SER A 119 -28.87 5.61 -14.11
C SER A 119 -28.67 6.36 -15.43
N GLU A 120 -27.55 6.16 -16.11
CA GLU A 120 -27.16 7.01 -17.26
C GLU A 120 -27.13 6.27 -18.60
N GLY A 121 -27.29 4.95 -18.61
CA GLY A 121 -27.20 4.13 -19.81
C GLY A 121 -25.77 3.98 -20.35
N ILE A 122 -25.63 3.64 -21.64
CA ILE A 122 -24.32 3.44 -22.29
C ILE A 122 -23.79 4.80 -22.77
N GLY A 123 -22.95 5.43 -21.95
CA GLY A 123 -22.26 6.68 -22.25
C GLY A 123 -20.74 6.61 -22.04
N ILE A 124 -20.05 7.72 -22.32
CA ILE A 124 -18.60 7.86 -22.07
C ILE A 124 -18.28 7.60 -20.58
N GLY A 125 -19.14 8.06 -19.66
CA GLY A 125 -18.99 7.83 -18.23
C GLY A 125 -18.93 6.34 -17.84
N LEU A 126 -19.73 5.49 -18.49
CA LEU A 126 -19.69 4.03 -18.28
C LEU A 126 -18.35 3.42 -18.72
N ILE A 127 -17.83 3.86 -19.87
CA ILE A 127 -16.55 3.35 -20.41
C ILE A 127 -15.40 3.75 -19.47
N LEU A 128 -15.42 4.97 -18.97
CA LEU A 128 -14.40 5.50 -18.07
C LEU A 128 -14.47 4.87 -16.67
N THR A 129 -15.66 4.71 -16.09
CA THR A 129 -15.83 3.96 -14.83
C THR A 129 -15.41 2.50 -14.97
N ALA A 130 -15.72 1.84 -16.09
CA ALA A 130 -15.25 0.48 -16.37
C ALA A 130 -13.72 0.40 -16.51
N ALA A 131 -13.09 1.40 -17.13
CA ALA A 131 -11.64 1.49 -17.21
C ALA A 131 -11.00 1.71 -15.81
N GLY A 132 -11.60 2.55 -14.98
CA GLY A 132 -11.22 2.76 -13.59
C GLY A 132 -11.31 1.47 -12.75
N LEU A 133 -12.38 0.70 -12.91
CA LEU A 133 -12.56 -0.61 -12.27
C LEU A 133 -11.46 -1.60 -12.70
N LEU A 134 -11.16 -1.67 -13.99
CA LEU A 134 -10.08 -2.53 -14.51
C LEU A 134 -8.71 -2.14 -13.93
N LEU A 135 -8.44 -0.84 -13.81
CA LEU A 135 -7.22 -0.35 -13.19
C LEU A 135 -7.14 -0.72 -11.70
N ALA A 136 -8.21 -0.50 -10.93
CA ALA A 136 -8.29 -0.88 -9.53
C ALA A 136 -8.11 -2.39 -9.35
N PHE A 137 -8.67 -3.19 -10.26
CA PHE A 137 -8.47 -4.63 -10.30
C PHE A 137 -7.00 -5.03 -10.51
N PHE A 138 -6.32 -4.41 -11.48
CA PHE A 138 -4.89 -4.64 -11.69
C PHE A 138 -4.06 -4.22 -10.49
N TYR A 139 -4.38 -3.09 -9.86
CA TYR A 139 -3.74 -2.65 -8.63
C TYR A 139 -3.90 -3.68 -7.50
N GLN A 140 -5.10 -4.21 -7.31
CA GLN A 140 -5.37 -5.21 -6.29
C GLN A 140 -4.53 -6.49 -6.48
N ILE A 141 -4.42 -6.97 -7.73
CA ILE A 141 -3.68 -8.19 -8.07
C ILE A 141 -2.17 -7.98 -8.00
N PHE A 142 -1.67 -6.90 -8.60
CA PHE A 142 -0.25 -6.70 -8.83
C PHE A 142 0.46 -5.85 -7.78
N ILE A 143 -0.28 -5.11 -6.95
CA ILE A 143 0.28 -4.29 -5.88
C ILE A 143 -0.18 -4.81 -4.53
N ASN A 144 -1.48 -4.71 -4.20
CA ASN A 144 -2.01 -5.05 -2.86
C ASN A 144 -1.63 -6.48 -2.43
N ASN A 145 -2.02 -7.47 -3.23
CA ASN A 145 -1.74 -8.88 -2.94
C ASN A 145 -0.24 -9.21 -2.80
N LEU A 146 0.62 -8.55 -3.59
CA LEU A 146 2.06 -8.80 -3.57
C LEU A 146 2.74 -8.13 -2.37
N LEU A 147 2.29 -6.93 -1.98
CA LEU A 147 2.78 -6.26 -0.78
C LEU A 147 2.40 -7.01 0.49
N LEU A 148 1.21 -7.62 0.55
CA LEU A 148 0.81 -8.50 1.67
C LEU A 148 1.76 -9.68 1.87
N ILE A 149 2.25 -10.29 0.78
CA ILE A 149 3.27 -11.36 0.87
C ILE A 149 4.60 -10.78 1.37
N GLY A 150 4.97 -9.61 0.86
CA GLY A 150 6.15 -8.87 1.31
C GLY A 150 6.16 -8.55 2.80
N GLU A 151 5.02 -8.14 3.33
CA GLU A 151 4.81 -7.95 4.76
C GLU A 151 5.08 -9.25 5.53
N LYS A 152 4.49 -10.37 5.09
CA LYS A 152 4.69 -11.66 5.77
C LYS A 152 6.15 -12.07 5.74
N ARG A 153 6.85 -11.81 4.63
CA ARG A 153 8.29 -12.04 4.53
C ARG A 153 9.08 -11.21 5.53
N PHE A 154 8.78 -9.92 5.64
CA PHE A 154 9.45 -9.04 6.61
C PHE A 154 9.29 -9.56 8.04
N PHE A 155 8.07 -9.90 8.47
CA PHE A 155 7.83 -10.39 9.83
C PHE A 155 8.48 -11.76 10.10
N MET A 156 8.50 -12.65 9.11
CA MET A 156 9.23 -13.93 9.23
C MET A 156 10.74 -13.74 9.32
N GLU A 157 11.34 -12.89 8.48
CA GLU A 157 12.79 -12.61 8.57
C GLU A 157 13.13 -11.88 9.87
N SER A 158 12.25 -10.99 10.35
CA SER A 158 12.46 -10.26 11.60
C SER A 158 12.51 -11.14 12.85
N HIS A 159 12.03 -12.40 12.75
CA HIS A 159 12.18 -13.42 13.78
C HIS A 159 13.66 -13.75 14.04
N SER A 160 14.39 -14.01 12.97
CA SER A 160 15.76 -14.55 13.02
C SER A 160 16.83 -13.47 12.77
N TYR A 161 16.47 -12.40 12.06
CA TYR A 161 17.39 -11.39 11.54
C TYR A 161 17.02 -9.98 12.02
N ARG A 162 17.79 -9.43 12.95
CA ARG A 162 17.60 -8.06 13.47
C ARG A 162 17.85 -6.98 12.42
N GLY A 163 18.75 -7.25 11.48
CA GLY A 163 19.10 -6.38 10.36
C GLY A 163 18.06 -6.33 9.23
N THR A 164 16.89 -6.96 9.37
CA THR A 164 15.86 -6.98 8.33
C THR A 164 15.47 -5.57 7.89
N MET A 165 15.53 -5.33 6.58
CA MET A 165 15.22 -4.02 5.97
C MET A 165 13.75 -3.90 5.62
N ILE A 166 13.16 -2.71 5.80
CA ILE A 166 11.77 -2.39 5.40
C ILE A 166 11.54 -2.66 3.91
N SER A 167 12.58 -2.47 3.08
CA SER A 167 12.51 -2.74 1.63
C SER A 167 12.23 -4.20 1.26
N LYS A 168 12.24 -5.13 2.22
CA LYS A 168 11.82 -6.52 2.04
C LYS A 168 10.34 -6.67 1.70
N VAL A 169 9.50 -5.69 2.04
CA VAL A 169 8.11 -5.66 1.58
C VAL A 169 8.01 -5.68 0.05
N PHE A 170 9.01 -5.14 -0.65
CA PHE A 170 9.05 -5.14 -2.11
C PHE A 170 9.90 -6.28 -2.71
N PHE A 171 10.20 -7.34 -1.95
CA PHE A 171 11.16 -8.37 -2.40
C PHE A 171 10.72 -9.09 -3.69
N LEU A 172 9.42 -9.36 -3.88
CA LEU A 172 8.91 -10.01 -5.09
C LEU A 172 9.15 -9.16 -6.35
N PHE A 173 9.06 -7.83 -6.23
CA PHE A 173 9.38 -6.90 -7.31
C PHE A 173 10.88 -6.90 -7.63
N LYS A 174 11.74 -6.95 -6.60
CA LYS A 174 13.20 -7.08 -6.79
C LYS A 174 13.58 -8.40 -7.46
N LEU A 175 12.92 -9.50 -7.10
CA LEU A 175 13.12 -10.82 -7.69
C LEU A 175 12.48 -10.95 -9.09
N ARG A 176 11.63 -10.00 -9.49
CA ARG A 176 10.75 -10.09 -10.69
C ARG A 176 9.86 -11.33 -10.72
N CYS A 177 9.60 -11.92 -9.56
CA CYS A 177 8.76 -13.10 -9.40
C CYS A 177 7.33 -12.67 -9.03
N LEU A 178 6.60 -12.10 -9.99
CA LEU A 178 5.28 -11.51 -9.74
C LEU A 178 4.14 -12.45 -10.14
N ARG A 179 4.25 -13.10 -11.31
CA ARG A 179 3.14 -13.81 -11.95
C ARG A 179 2.55 -14.94 -11.10
N ARG A 180 3.39 -15.84 -10.57
CA ARG A 180 2.90 -16.99 -9.78
C ARG A 180 2.30 -16.54 -8.44
N PRO A 181 2.99 -15.74 -7.60
CA PRO A 181 2.39 -15.27 -6.35
C PRO A 181 1.10 -14.45 -6.56
N ALA A 182 1.07 -13.57 -7.56
CA ALA A 182 -0.12 -12.80 -7.90
C ALA A 182 -1.30 -13.71 -8.29
N TRP A 183 -1.06 -14.74 -9.12
CA TRP A 183 -2.10 -15.70 -9.50
C TRP A 183 -2.63 -16.52 -8.31
N VAL A 184 -1.75 -16.97 -7.41
CA VAL A 184 -2.16 -17.74 -6.22
C VAL A 184 -2.98 -16.86 -5.26
N MET A 185 -2.54 -15.62 -5.03
CA MET A 185 -3.27 -14.66 -4.19
C MET A 185 -4.61 -14.27 -4.82
N PHE A 186 -4.66 -14.06 -6.14
CA PHE A 186 -5.91 -13.79 -6.85
C PHE A 186 -6.92 -14.93 -6.68
N CYS A 187 -6.49 -16.18 -6.89
CA CYS A 187 -7.34 -17.34 -6.66
C CYS A 187 -7.79 -17.44 -5.20
N ARG A 188 -6.92 -17.11 -4.24
CA ARG A 188 -7.28 -17.04 -2.82
C ARG A 188 -8.38 -16.02 -2.58
N THR A 189 -8.27 -14.82 -3.16
CA THR A 189 -9.27 -13.76 -3.01
C THR A 189 -10.61 -14.16 -3.62
N ILE A 190 -10.63 -14.75 -4.83
CA ILE A 190 -11.87 -15.24 -5.44
C ILE A 190 -12.52 -16.33 -4.59
N PHE A 191 -11.76 -17.36 -4.21
CA PHE A 191 -12.35 -18.45 -3.43
C PHE A 191 -12.82 -17.97 -2.07
N GLN A 192 -12.07 -17.09 -1.42
CA GLN A 192 -12.52 -16.47 -0.18
C GLN A 192 -13.84 -15.72 -0.38
N ALA A 193 -13.92 -14.84 -1.39
CA ALA A 193 -15.14 -14.08 -1.69
C ALA A 193 -16.35 -14.99 -1.99
N LEU A 194 -16.16 -16.08 -2.73
CA LEU A 194 -17.22 -17.06 -2.98
C LEU A 194 -17.68 -17.76 -1.70
N TRP A 195 -16.75 -18.06 -0.78
CA TRP A 195 -17.09 -18.67 0.50
C TRP A 195 -17.68 -17.66 1.49
N ASP A 196 -17.32 -16.40 1.41
CA ASP A 196 -17.89 -15.33 2.25
C ASP A 196 -19.39 -15.14 1.98
N LEU A 197 -19.90 -15.56 0.81
CA LEU A 197 -21.34 -15.69 0.55
C LEU A 197 -22.03 -16.69 1.48
N THR A 198 -21.27 -17.61 2.07
CA THR A 198 -21.73 -18.55 3.09
C THR A 198 -21.15 -18.13 4.44
N ILE A 199 -21.98 -17.65 5.37
CA ILE A 199 -21.50 -17.13 6.67
C ILE A 199 -20.56 -18.14 7.36
N VAL A 200 -20.95 -19.42 7.42
CA VAL A 200 -20.16 -20.49 8.05
C VAL A 200 -18.94 -20.88 7.21
N GLY A 201 -19.10 -21.02 5.89
CA GLY A 201 -18.01 -21.44 5.00
C GLY A 201 -16.91 -20.38 4.89
N GLY A 202 -17.29 -19.10 4.85
CA GLY A 202 -16.38 -17.95 4.82
C GLY A 202 -15.41 -17.96 6.00
N VAL A 203 -15.92 -18.13 7.23
CA VAL A 203 -15.09 -18.22 8.44
C VAL A 203 -14.15 -19.43 8.39
N ILE A 204 -14.65 -20.61 8.02
CA ILE A 204 -13.82 -21.83 7.96
C ILE A 204 -12.70 -21.69 6.91
N LYS A 205 -13.01 -21.10 5.75
CA LYS A 205 -12.07 -20.94 4.64
C LYS A 205 -11.11 -19.77 4.84
N HIS A 206 -11.52 -18.73 5.55
CA HIS A 206 -10.64 -17.66 6.01
C HIS A 206 -9.43 -18.23 6.77
N TYR A 207 -9.69 -19.10 7.74
CA TYR A 207 -8.64 -19.77 8.49
C TYR A 207 -7.86 -20.78 7.66
N GLU A 208 -8.52 -21.53 6.78
CA GLU A 208 -7.85 -22.49 5.89
C GLU A 208 -6.86 -21.82 4.93
N TYR A 209 -7.16 -20.61 4.45
CA TYR A 209 -6.36 -19.85 3.49
C TYR A 209 -5.43 -18.81 4.13
N SER A 210 -5.44 -18.70 5.46
CA SER A 210 -4.65 -17.72 6.21
C SER A 210 -3.13 -17.91 6.09
N MET A 211 -2.66 -19.13 5.80
CA MET A 211 -1.23 -19.45 5.68
C MET A 211 -0.66 -19.27 4.27
N ILE A 212 -1.51 -19.13 3.25
CA ILE A 212 -1.07 -18.98 1.85
C ILE A 212 -0.07 -17.82 1.66
N PRO A 213 -0.28 -16.60 2.20
CA PRO A 213 0.68 -15.52 2.03
C PRO A 213 2.04 -15.82 2.66
N PHE A 214 2.08 -16.57 3.77
CA PHE A 214 3.32 -16.98 4.43
C PHE A 214 4.06 -18.05 3.60
N ILE A 215 3.33 -19.02 3.05
CA ILE A 215 3.89 -20.05 2.15
C ILE A 215 4.48 -19.39 0.90
N LEU A 216 3.78 -18.41 0.30
CA LEU A 216 4.29 -17.66 -0.86
C LEU A 216 5.49 -16.78 -0.52
N ALA A 217 5.57 -16.26 0.71
CA ALA A 217 6.72 -15.51 1.18
C ALA A 217 7.95 -16.41 1.37
N GLU A 218 7.76 -17.69 1.66
CA GLU A 218 8.82 -18.70 1.76
C GLU A 218 9.23 -19.24 0.39
N ASN A 219 8.25 -19.65 -0.43
CA ASN A 219 8.45 -20.22 -1.75
C ASN A 219 7.54 -19.54 -2.79
N PRO A 220 8.00 -18.45 -3.42
CA PRO A 220 7.22 -17.69 -4.41
C PRO A 220 6.87 -18.47 -5.68
N GLN A 221 7.57 -19.58 -5.96
CA GLN A 221 7.39 -20.36 -7.19
C GLN A 221 6.42 -21.53 -7.02
N ILE A 222 5.89 -21.75 -5.81
CA ILE A 222 4.94 -22.83 -5.53
C ILE A 222 3.69 -22.76 -6.44
N SER A 223 3.16 -23.92 -6.81
CA SER A 223 1.92 -23.98 -7.59
C SER A 223 0.70 -23.62 -6.73
N ARG A 224 -0.36 -23.13 -7.37
CA ARG A 224 -1.64 -22.83 -6.69
C ARG A 224 -2.17 -24.06 -5.93
N ARG A 225 -2.18 -25.23 -6.57
CA ARG A 225 -2.72 -26.46 -5.96
C ARG A 225 -1.96 -26.81 -4.68
N ASP A 226 -0.64 -26.71 -4.75
CA ASP A 226 0.24 -27.06 -3.63
C ASP A 226 0.18 -26.04 -2.50
N ALA A 227 0.11 -24.74 -2.81
CA ALA A 227 -0.04 -23.69 -1.80
C ALA A 227 -1.34 -23.84 -0.99
N PHE A 228 -2.45 -24.12 -1.67
CA PHE A 228 -3.74 -24.36 -1.03
C PHE A 228 -3.74 -25.66 -0.22
N PHE A 229 -3.14 -26.72 -0.77
CA PHE A 229 -2.98 -27.98 -0.06
C PHE A 229 -2.18 -27.81 1.24
N LEU A 230 -1.01 -27.17 1.18
CA LEU A 230 -0.18 -26.91 2.36
C LEU A 230 -0.88 -26.02 3.38
N SER A 231 -1.55 -24.95 2.95
CA SER A 231 -2.29 -24.08 3.86
C SER A 231 -3.39 -24.84 4.59
N ARG A 232 -4.15 -25.69 3.88
CA ARG A 232 -5.16 -26.57 4.48
C ARG A 232 -4.56 -27.56 5.47
N GLN A 233 -3.40 -28.15 5.15
CA GLN A 233 -2.75 -29.12 6.02
C GLN A 233 -2.16 -28.47 7.28
N LEU A 234 -1.48 -27.33 7.15
CA LEU A 234 -0.92 -26.59 8.29
C LEU A 234 -2.01 -26.12 9.27
N THR A 235 -3.20 -25.81 8.76
CA THR A 235 -4.33 -25.32 9.56
C THR A 235 -5.27 -26.43 10.00
N SER A 236 -5.07 -27.66 9.50
CA SER A 236 -5.87 -28.83 9.87
C SER A 236 -5.81 -29.05 11.38
N HIS A 237 -6.95 -29.37 11.99
CA HIS A 237 -7.15 -29.52 13.44
C HIS A 237 -6.88 -28.28 14.32
N ASN A 238 -6.42 -27.16 13.74
CA ASN A 238 -6.10 -25.93 14.49
C ASN A 238 -7.05 -24.75 14.19
N LYS A 239 -7.99 -24.87 13.25
CA LYS A 239 -8.91 -23.77 12.85
C LYS A 239 -9.63 -23.11 14.03
N TRP A 240 -10.20 -23.89 14.94
CA TRP A 240 -10.86 -23.36 16.14
C TRP A 240 -9.89 -22.59 17.05
N ARG A 241 -8.65 -23.06 17.16
CA ARG A 241 -7.61 -22.39 17.96
C ARG A 241 -7.14 -21.09 17.31
N LEU A 242 -7.13 -21.02 15.98
CA LEU A 242 -6.87 -19.79 15.22
C LEU A 242 -7.99 -18.78 15.48
N PHE A 243 -9.24 -19.20 15.42
CA PHE A 243 -10.39 -18.36 15.78
C PHE A 243 -10.27 -17.81 17.21
N LEU A 244 -9.99 -18.68 18.18
CA LEU A 244 -9.75 -18.28 19.56
C LEU A 244 -8.51 -17.40 19.75
N LEU A 245 -7.54 -17.44 18.84
CA LEU A 245 -6.39 -16.54 18.85
C LEU A 245 -6.82 -15.14 18.39
N ASP A 246 -7.53 -15.02 17.26
CA ASP A 246 -8.04 -13.74 16.78
C ASP A 246 -9.04 -13.12 17.76
N LEU A 247 -9.96 -13.90 18.33
CA LEU A 247 -10.89 -13.43 19.37
C LEU A 247 -10.17 -12.86 20.59
N SER A 248 -8.99 -13.40 20.92
CA SER A 248 -8.17 -12.88 22.02
C SER A 248 -7.49 -11.53 21.70
N PHE A 249 -7.58 -11.06 20.46
CA PHE A 249 -7.17 -9.71 20.05
C PHE A 249 -8.37 -8.76 19.86
N ALA A 250 -9.61 -9.26 19.87
CA ALA A 250 -10.81 -8.44 19.67
C ALA A 250 -10.88 -7.26 20.65
N GLY A 251 -10.51 -7.45 21.91
CA GLY A 251 -10.44 -6.37 22.90
C GLY A 251 -9.42 -5.27 22.56
N TRP A 252 -8.31 -5.61 21.89
CA TRP A 252 -7.32 -4.62 21.43
C TRP A 252 -7.83 -3.84 20.22
N VAL A 253 -8.54 -4.51 19.31
CA VAL A 253 -9.18 -3.86 18.16
C VAL A 253 -10.29 -2.92 18.64
N LEU A 254 -11.12 -3.37 19.60
CA LEU A 254 -12.15 -2.53 20.22
C LEU A 254 -11.54 -1.32 20.93
N LEU A 255 -10.45 -1.49 21.67
CA LEU A 255 -9.74 -0.37 22.29
C LEU A 255 -9.19 0.61 21.24
N SER A 256 -8.83 0.10 20.05
CA SER A 256 -8.29 0.94 18.99
C SER A 256 -9.32 1.89 18.38
N VAL A 257 -10.59 1.49 18.34
CA VAL A 257 -11.71 2.35 17.96
C VAL A 257 -11.78 3.58 18.86
N PHE A 258 -11.61 3.42 20.18
CA PHE A 258 -11.60 4.55 21.13
C PHE A 258 -10.38 5.47 21.00
N THR A 259 -9.30 4.99 20.37
CA THR A 259 -8.11 5.80 20.09
C THR A 259 -8.08 6.35 18.66
N LEU A 260 -9.22 6.35 17.95
CA LEU A 260 -9.34 6.80 16.56
C LEU A 260 -8.33 6.09 15.62
N GLY A 261 -8.10 4.79 15.85
CA GLY A 261 -7.19 3.97 15.04
C GLY A 261 -5.69 4.13 15.35
N LEU A 262 -5.29 5.07 16.23
CA LEU A 262 -3.88 5.32 16.55
C LEU A 262 -3.22 4.12 17.24
N LEU A 263 -3.92 3.49 18.20
CA LEU A 263 -3.41 2.29 18.88
C LEU A 263 -3.25 1.13 17.89
N GLU A 264 -4.15 1.03 16.91
CA GLU A 264 -4.10 -0.03 15.91
C GLU A 264 -2.85 0.08 15.06
N PHE A 265 -2.59 1.31 14.62
CA PHE A 265 -1.44 1.67 13.83
C PHE A 265 -0.11 1.45 14.58
N LEU A 266 -0.01 1.97 15.80
CA LEU A 266 1.26 1.96 16.55
C LEU A 266 1.58 0.60 17.17
N PHE A 267 0.57 -0.18 17.55
CA PHE A 267 0.82 -1.39 18.35
C PHE A 267 0.07 -2.62 17.87
N VAL A 268 -1.24 -2.55 17.63
CA VAL A 268 -2.06 -3.75 17.41
C VAL A 268 -1.71 -4.43 16.09
N ASN A 269 -1.57 -3.70 14.98
CA ASN A 269 -1.22 -4.27 13.68
C ASN A 269 0.16 -4.96 13.69
N PRO A 270 1.25 -4.29 14.14
CA PRO A 270 2.54 -4.95 14.30
C PRO A 270 2.48 -6.17 15.23
N TYR A 271 1.70 -6.10 16.31
CA TYR A 271 1.61 -7.19 17.28
C TYR A 271 0.85 -8.41 16.74
N ILE A 272 -0.30 -8.21 16.09
CA ILE A 272 -1.08 -9.29 15.48
C ILE A 272 -0.29 -9.94 14.35
N THR A 273 0.36 -9.17 13.48
CA THR A 273 1.16 -9.72 12.38
C THR A 273 2.38 -10.50 12.87
N THR A 274 3.11 -9.98 13.85
CA THR A 274 4.21 -10.72 14.50
C THR A 274 3.68 -12.02 15.12
N CYS A 275 2.53 -11.97 15.78
CA CYS A 275 1.87 -13.15 16.35
C CYS A 275 1.51 -14.18 15.27
N LYS A 276 0.95 -13.76 14.14
CA LYS A 276 0.64 -14.65 13.01
C LYS A 276 1.91 -15.24 12.36
N ALA A 277 3.00 -14.48 12.30
CA ALA A 277 4.29 -14.98 11.82
C ALA A 277 4.88 -16.06 12.75
N GLU A 278 4.89 -15.83 14.07
CA GLU A 278 5.32 -16.82 15.07
C GLU A 278 4.49 -18.11 15.02
N LEU A 279 3.18 -17.97 14.81
CA LEU A 279 2.28 -19.09 14.62
C LEU A 279 2.63 -19.89 13.36
N TYR A 280 2.82 -19.22 12.22
CA TYR A 280 3.24 -19.87 10.99
C TYR A 280 4.54 -20.64 11.17
N LEU A 281 5.58 -20.01 11.75
CA LEU A 281 6.87 -20.66 12.02
C LEU A 281 6.72 -21.90 12.92
N SER A 282 5.85 -21.81 13.93
CA SER A 282 5.55 -22.94 14.82
C SER A 282 4.83 -24.09 14.10
N LEU A 283 3.85 -23.79 13.24
CA LEU A 283 3.13 -24.79 12.46
C LEU A 283 4.05 -25.43 11.42
N ARG A 284 4.80 -24.61 10.69
CA ARG A 284 5.82 -25.01 9.71
C ARG A 284 6.83 -25.97 10.33
N ARG A 285 7.45 -25.60 11.46
CA ARG A 285 8.44 -26.44 12.15
C ARG A 285 7.91 -27.82 12.47
N ASN A 286 6.71 -27.90 13.07
CA ASN A 286 6.10 -29.20 13.37
C ASN A 286 5.79 -30.01 12.10
N TYR A 287 5.36 -29.35 11.03
CA TYR A 287 5.05 -30.00 9.75
C TYR A 287 6.28 -30.60 9.07
N VAL A 288 7.39 -29.86 9.08
CA VAL A 288 8.70 -30.29 8.54
C VAL A 288 9.29 -31.42 9.40
N LEU A 289 9.27 -31.28 10.73
CA LEU A 289 9.76 -32.33 11.65
C LEU A 289 8.99 -33.65 11.50
N ASN A 290 7.68 -33.58 11.26
CA ASN A 290 6.83 -34.74 11.03
C ASN A 290 6.97 -35.32 9.60
N ARG A 291 7.79 -34.73 8.72
CA ARG A 291 7.95 -35.11 7.31
C ARG A 291 6.61 -35.30 6.58
N SER A 292 5.65 -34.40 6.85
CA SER A 292 4.29 -34.50 6.32
C SER A 292 4.22 -34.22 4.81
N PRO A 293 3.27 -34.78 4.04
CA PRO A 293 3.26 -34.71 2.58
C PRO A 293 3.45 -33.29 2.02
N GLY A 294 4.46 -33.08 1.17
CA GLY A 294 4.74 -31.78 0.55
C GLY A 294 5.56 -30.81 1.41
N TYR A 295 6.08 -31.24 2.57
CA TYR A 295 6.95 -30.41 3.43
C TYR A 295 8.19 -29.86 2.69
N GLU A 296 8.70 -30.57 1.68
CA GLU A 296 9.85 -30.17 0.85
C GLU A 296 9.68 -28.81 0.18
N ARG A 297 8.43 -28.36 0.00
CA ARG A 297 8.10 -27.06 -0.60
C ARG A 297 8.30 -25.90 0.37
N LEU A 298 8.38 -26.17 1.68
CA LEU A 298 8.74 -25.23 2.75
C LEU A 298 10.28 -25.21 2.87
N ASN A 299 10.92 -24.71 1.82
CA ASN A 299 12.34 -24.92 1.54
C ASN A 299 13.28 -23.82 2.09
N ASP A 300 12.79 -22.87 2.89
CA ASP A 300 13.64 -21.81 3.43
C ASP A 300 14.17 -22.19 4.81
N SER A 301 15.28 -22.94 4.83
CA SER A 301 15.95 -23.34 6.06
C SER A 301 16.43 -22.15 6.91
N CYS A 302 16.75 -21.03 6.26
CA CYS A 302 17.32 -19.85 6.89
C CYS A 302 16.30 -19.09 7.78
N LEU A 303 15.00 -19.39 7.67
CA LEU A 303 14.00 -18.87 8.59
C LEU A 303 14.01 -19.58 9.95
N GLU A 304 14.47 -20.84 10.00
CA GLU A 304 14.47 -21.65 11.22
C GLU A 304 15.85 -21.73 11.88
N HIS A 305 16.90 -21.85 11.07
CA HIS A 305 18.29 -21.87 11.51
C HIS A 305 19.04 -20.68 10.91
N VAL A 306 19.61 -19.84 11.77
CA VAL A 306 20.54 -18.79 11.34
C VAL A 306 21.90 -19.46 11.14
N PRO A 307 22.42 -19.54 9.90
CA PRO A 307 23.70 -20.21 9.66
C PRO A 307 24.84 -19.46 10.36
N SER A 308 25.83 -20.19 10.87
CA SER A 308 27.07 -19.59 11.40
C SER A 308 27.87 -18.92 10.27
N GLU A 309 28.81 -18.04 10.63
CA GLU A 309 29.69 -17.42 9.63
C GLU A 309 30.44 -18.47 8.79
N ASP A 310 30.94 -19.53 9.42
CA ASP A 310 31.60 -20.65 8.72
C ASP A 310 30.64 -21.37 7.76
N GLU A 311 29.41 -21.65 8.19
CA GLU A 311 28.38 -22.24 7.32
C GLU A 311 28.05 -21.32 6.13
N LEU A 312 27.98 -20.01 6.34
CA LEU A 312 27.75 -19.04 5.28
C LEU A 312 28.90 -19.00 4.28
N LEU A 313 30.15 -19.05 4.76
CA LEU A 313 31.34 -19.09 3.92
C LEU A 313 31.40 -20.37 3.08
N ILE A 314 31.14 -21.53 3.69
CA ILE A 314 31.10 -22.82 2.99
C ILE A 314 30.00 -22.81 1.92
N ARG A 315 28.78 -22.40 2.28
CA ARG A 315 27.67 -22.34 1.33
C ARG A 315 27.91 -21.34 0.21
N LYS A 316 28.57 -20.22 0.51
CA LYS A 316 28.96 -19.24 -0.52
C LYS A 316 30.00 -19.84 -1.47
N ALA A 317 31.02 -20.52 -0.98
CA ALA A 317 32.02 -21.16 -1.84
C ALA A 317 31.34 -22.15 -2.82
N LEU A 318 30.45 -23.01 -2.31
CA LEU A 318 29.64 -23.92 -3.13
C LEU A 318 28.75 -23.19 -4.14
N TYR A 319 28.27 -21.99 -3.80
CA TYR A 319 27.41 -21.20 -4.65
C TYR A 319 28.18 -20.42 -5.73
N ASP A 320 29.39 -19.93 -5.41
CA ASP A 320 30.19 -19.14 -6.34
C ASP A 320 30.68 -20.01 -7.53
N ASP A 321 30.91 -21.30 -7.31
CA ASP A 321 31.21 -22.29 -8.37
C ASP A 321 30.05 -22.50 -9.36
N SER A 322 28.83 -22.05 -9.03
CA SER A 322 27.62 -22.21 -9.86
C SER A 322 27.33 -21.05 -10.83
N ASN A 323 28.23 -20.06 -10.95
CA ASN A 323 28.06 -18.85 -11.81
C ASN A 323 26.83 -17.97 -11.46
N GLY A 324 26.42 -17.93 -10.19
CA GLY A 324 25.28 -17.13 -9.74
C GLY A 324 25.50 -15.60 -9.79
N PRO A 325 24.42 -14.78 -9.81
CA PRO A 325 24.50 -13.31 -9.88
C PRO A 325 25.08 -12.62 -8.64
N TYR A 326 25.27 -13.36 -7.55
CA TYR A 326 25.81 -12.86 -6.28
C TYR A 326 27.32 -13.09 -6.10
N THR A 327 27.99 -13.65 -7.11
CA THR A 327 29.44 -14.00 -7.13
C THR A 327 30.41 -12.85 -6.86
N LYS A 328 29.94 -11.59 -6.82
CA LYS A 328 30.82 -10.40 -6.75
C LYS A 328 30.58 -9.46 -5.58
N ILE A 329 29.63 -9.75 -4.68
CA ILE A 329 29.37 -8.88 -3.52
C ILE A 329 29.89 -9.58 -2.26
N SER A 330 30.98 -9.06 -1.70
CA SER A 330 31.71 -9.62 -0.55
C SER A 330 31.02 -9.39 0.81
N TYR A 331 29.87 -8.72 0.86
CA TYR A 331 29.33 -8.24 2.12
C TYR A 331 28.23 -9.14 2.70
N PHE A 332 28.61 -10.00 3.64
CA PHE A 332 27.69 -10.56 4.62
C PHE A 332 27.45 -9.48 5.67
N ALA A 333 26.30 -8.82 5.64
CA ALA A 333 25.93 -7.97 6.76
C ALA A 333 25.52 -8.89 7.92
N PRO A 334 26.22 -8.88 9.06
CA PRO A 334 25.80 -9.66 10.22
C PRO A 334 24.35 -9.30 10.58
N GLU A 335 23.59 -10.29 11.02
CA GLU A 335 22.16 -10.16 11.35
C GLU A 335 21.20 -9.87 10.16
N GLN A 336 21.63 -10.00 8.90
CA GLN A 336 20.75 -9.92 7.72
C GLN A 336 20.51 -11.29 7.07
N TYR A 337 19.33 -11.46 6.48
CA TYR A 337 18.99 -12.68 5.75
C TYR A 337 19.94 -12.89 4.55
N PRO A 338 20.58 -14.08 4.42
CA PRO A 338 21.49 -14.38 3.32
C PRO A 338 20.72 -14.59 2.01
N VAL A 339 20.57 -13.52 1.22
CA VAL A 339 19.70 -13.50 0.02
C VAL A 339 20.11 -14.55 -1.02
N PHE A 340 21.39 -14.88 -1.13
CA PHE A 340 21.88 -15.91 -2.06
C PHE A 340 21.42 -17.33 -1.68
N LEU A 341 21.01 -17.57 -0.43
CA LEU A 341 20.42 -18.84 0.01
C LEU A 341 18.91 -18.92 -0.22
N PHE A 342 18.29 -17.84 -0.71
CA PHE A 342 16.87 -17.86 -1.01
C PHE A 342 16.57 -18.78 -2.20
N SER A 343 15.43 -19.46 -2.17
CA SER A 343 15.04 -20.42 -3.21
C SER A 343 14.87 -19.81 -4.61
N VAL A 344 14.66 -18.49 -4.70
CA VAL A 344 14.49 -17.75 -5.95
C VAL A 344 15.53 -16.64 -6.06
N GLN A 345 16.34 -16.68 -7.10
CA GLN A 345 17.38 -15.69 -7.31
C GLN A 345 16.88 -14.53 -8.20
N PRO A 346 17.21 -13.26 -7.88
CA PRO A 346 16.90 -12.14 -8.76
C PRO A 346 17.74 -12.20 -10.03
N PRO A 347 17.23 -11.68 -11.16
CA PRO A 347 18.03 -11.54 -12.37
C PRO A 347 19.24 -10.60 -12.14
N PHE A 348 20.34 -10.81 -12.87
CA PHE A 348 21.57 -9.99 -12.76
C PHE A 348 21.31 -8.47 -12.80
N ARG A 349 20.31 -8.01 -13.58
CA ARG A 349 19.97 -6.57 -13.68
C ARG A 349 19.42 -5.95 -12.40
N SER A 350 18.78 -6.73 -11.52
CA SER A 350 18.22 -6.25 -10.24
C SER A 350 19.23 -6.25 -9.09
N VAL A 351 20.41 -6.84 -9.29
CA VAL A 351 21.52 -6.82 -8.33
C VAL A 351 22.35 -5.52 -8.44
N ARG A 352 22.08 -4.67 -9.45
CA ARG A 352 22.72 -3.36 -9.59
C ARG A 352 22.42 -2.47 -8.37
N SER A 353 23.41 -1.66 -7.99
CA SER A 353 23.40 -0.79 -6.81
C SER A 353 22.11 0.01 -6.67
N PRO A 354 21.60 0.23 -5.44
CA PRO A 354 20.41 1.05 -5.22
C PRO A 354 20.59 2.42 -5.88
N ALA A 355 19.51 2.94 -6.46
CA ALA A 355 19.49 4.27 -7.06
C ALA A 355 20.13 5.28 -6.10
N ARG A 356 21.04 6.12 -6.59
CA ARG A 356 21.80 7.05 -5.74
C ARG A 356 20.92 8.20 -5.27
N ALA A 357 20.05 7.97 -4.29
CA ALA A 357 19.13 8.97 -3.73
C ALA A 357 19.84 10.22 -3.17
N TRP A 358 21.13 10.09 -2.85
CA TRP A 358 22.01 11.11 -2.26
C TRP A 358 22.65 12.07 -3.26
N ARG A 359 22.37 11.88 -4.55
CA ARG A 359 23.01 12.65 -5.61
C ARG A 359 22.65 14.13 -5.52
N LYS A 360 23.56 14.97 -6.00
CA LYS A 360 23.25 16.38 -6.27
C LYS A 360 22.65 16.45 -7.67
N TYR A 361 21.63 17.28 -7.84
CA TYR A 361 21.03 17.58 -9.14
C TYR A 361 21.49 18.97 -9.57
N ASP A 362 21.93 19.10 -10.82
CA ASP A 362 22.24 20.39 -11.42
C ASP A 362 20.94 21.18 -11.66
N VAL A 363 21.04 22.50 -11.79
CA VAL A 363 19.88 23.39 -12.01
C VAL A 363 19.04 22.95 -13.21
N CYS A 364 19.68 22.60 -14.33
CA CYS A 364 19.01 22.10 -15.53
C CYS A 364 18.22 20.81 -15.24
N THR A 365 18.78 19.89 -14.46
CA THR A 365 18.09 18.64 -14.06
C THR A 365 16.96 18.92 -13.09
N MET A 366 17.07 19.92 -12.21
CA MET A 366 15.97 20.34 -11.33
C MET A 366 14.79 20.91 -12.12
N ILE A 367 15.04 21.75 -13.14
CA ILE A 367 14.00 22.28 -14.04
C ILE A 367 13.30 21.14 -14.78
N PHE A 368 14.06 20.17 -15.29
CA PHE A 368 13.48 18.98 -15.92
C PHE A 368 12.60 18.19 -14.93
N LEU A 369 13.11 17.93 -13.71
CA LEU A 369 12.37 17.20 -12.69
C LEU A 369 11.10 17.94 -12.24
N PHE A 370 11.11 19.28 -12.18
CA PHE A 370 9.92 20.09 -11.92
C PHE A 370 8.80 19.77 -12.93
N HIS A 371 9.10 19.78 -14.23
CA HIS A 371 8.11 19.46 -15.25
C HIS A 371 7.66 18.00 -15.15
N MET A 372 8.58 17.07 -14.93
CA MET A 372 8.23 15.65 -14.79
C MET A 372 7.33 15.38 -13.58
N PHE A 373 7.55 16.05 -12.44
CA PHE A 373 6.66 15.94 -11.29
C PHE A 373 5.30 16.58 -11.55
N SER A 374 5.26 17.71 -12.25
CA SER A 374 4.00 18.38 -12.62
C SER A 374 3.14 17.54 -13.55
N LEU A 375 3.75 16.94 -14.59
CA LEU A 375 3.09 16.02 -15.51
C LEU A 375 2.65 14.74 -14.81
N PHE A 376 3.47 14.22 -13.89
CA PHE A 376 3.11 13.04 -13.10
C PHE A 376 1.94 13.34 -12.16
N GLY A 377 1.94 14.49 -11.50
CA GLY A 377 0.84 14.92 -10.62
C GLY A 377 -0.47 15.02 -11.38
N TRP A 378 -0.45 15.65 -12.56
CA TRP A 378 -1.59 15.66 -13.48
C TRP A 378 -2.07 14.24 -13.82
N GLY A 379 -1.15 13.36 -14.26
CA GLY A 379 -1.50 11.99 -14.59
C GLY A 379 -2.07 11.19 -13.42
N LEU A 380 -1.60 11.46 -12.20
CA LEU A 380 -2.07 10.84 -10.97
C LEU A 380 -3.49 11.32 -10.62
N GLU A 381 -3.78 12.61 -10.73
CA GLU A 381 -5.13 13.15 -10.50
C GLU A 381 -6.11 12.70 -11.56
N MET A 382 -5.72 12.68 -12.83
CA MET A 382 -6.54 12.11 -13.90
C MET A 382 -6.88 10.66 -13.63
N LEU A 383 -5.92 9.88 -13.13
CA LEU A 383 -6.17 8.50 -12.74
C LEU A 383 -7.22 8.39 -11.64
N VAL A 384 -7.16 9.28 -10.64
CA VAL A 384 -8.11 9.32 -9.52
C VAL A 384 -9.50 9.71 -10.00
N HIS A 385 -9.66 10.83 -10.73
CA HIS A 385 -10.95 11.26 -11.26
C HIS A 385 -11.57 10.21 -12.19
N LEU A 386 -10.75 9.52 -13.01
CA LEU A 386 -11.21 8.40 -13.82
C LEU A 386 -11.73 7.22 -12.99
N THR A 387 -11.08 6.92 -11.86
CA THR A 387 -11.54 5.84 -10.96
C THR A 387 -12.77 6.21 -10.14
N GLN A 388 -12.94 7.49 -9.80
CA GLN A 388 -14.00 7.96 -8.92
C GLN A 388 -15.26 8.35 -9.69
N ASN A 389 -15.12 9.27 -10.64
CA ASN A 389 -16.25 9.95 -11.28
C ASN A 389 -16.46 9.46 -12.72
N GLY A 390 -15.47 8.77 -13.29
CA GLY A 390 -15.54 8.30 -14.68
C GLY A 390 -15.64 9.46 -15.67
N THR A 391 -15.11 10.63 -15.32
CA THR A 391 -15.05 11.82 -16.18
C THR A 391 -13.61 12.22 -16.41
N PHE A 392 -13.33 12.77 -17.60
CA PHE A 392 -12.13 13.57 -17.84
C PHE A 392 -12.44 15.01 -17.44
N SER A 393 -12.64 15.25 -16.15
CA SER A 393 -12.65 16.60 -15.61
C SER A 393 -11.30 16.84 -14.97
N SER A 394 -10.46 17.64 -15.62
CA SER A 394 -9.37 18.30 -14.90
C SER A 394 -9.96 19.57 -14.30
N ASP A 395 -10.30 19.53 -13.01
CA ASP A 395 -10.49 20.77 -12.23
C ASP A 395 -9.16 21.53 -12.09
N ALA A 396 -8.09 21.02 -12.69
CA ALA A 396 -6.83 21.72 -12.87
C ALA A 396 -7.07 23.05 -13.59
N ALA A 397 -6.58 24.12 -12.97
CA ALA A 397 -6.58 25.48 -13.47
C ALA A 397 -5.78 25.69 -14.77
N PHE A 398 -5.44 24.65 -15.54
CA PHE A 398 -4.58 24.70 -16.73
C PHE A 398 -5.13 23.80 -17.84
N PHE A 399 -5.08 24.29 -19.08
CA PHE A 399 -5.57 23.56 -20.25
C PHE A 399 -4.66 22.40 -20.67
N ALA A 400 -3.36 22.50 -20.40
CA ALA A 400 -2.37 21.47 -20.72
C ALA A 400 -2.10 20.54 -19.51
N PRO A 401 -1.45 19.38 -19.70
CA PRO A 401 -1.32 18.35 -18.66
C PRO A 401 -0.29 18.69 -17.57
N TRP A 402 -0.31 19.91 -17.04
CA TRP A 402 0.59 20.39 -15.98
C TRP A 402 -0.19 20.77 -14.73
N ILE A 403 0.22 20.21 -13.59
CA ILE A 403 -0.12 20.76 -12.28
C ILE A 403 1.18 21.26 -11.63
N PRO A 404 1.54 22.54 -11.82
CA PRO A 404 2.81 23.12 -11.35
C PRO A 404 3.06 22.94 -9.85
N LEU A 405 2.00 22.87 -9.05
CA LEU A 405 2.07 22.64 -7.61
C LEU A 405 2.88 21.37 -7.27
N TYR A 406 2.71 20.28 -8.03
CA TYR A 406 3.50 19.05 -7.87
C TYR A 406 4.96 19.22 -8.24
N GLY A 407 5.24 20.03 -9.26
CA GLY A 407 6.60 20.45 -9.60
C GLY A 407 7.27 21.15 -8.42
N VAL A 408 6.58 22.12 -7.82
CA VAL A 408 7.07 22.88 -6.66
C VAL A 408 7.31 21.94 -5.47
N TYR A 409 6.32 21.08 -5.15
CA TYR A 409 6.44 20.05 -4.11
C TYR A 409 7.70 19.20 -4.31
N GLY A 410 7.86 18.63 -5.51
CA GLY A 410 8.95 17.71 -5.81
C GLY A 410 10.34 18.37 -5.73
N VAL A 411 10.50 19.59 -6.25
CA VAL A 411 11.78 20.31 -6.17
C VAL A 411 12.11 20.70 -4.73
N LEU A 412 11.15 21.20 -3.96
CA LEU A 412 11.35 21.55 -2.55
C LEU A 412 11.73 20.33 -1.71
N ILE A 413 11.09 19.19 -1.93
CA ILE A 413 11.46 17.92 -1.28
C ILE A 413 12.91 17.54 -1.64
N LEU A 414 13.32 17.62 -2.90
CA LEU A 414 14.70 17.30 -3.30
C LEU A 414 15.75 18.21 -2.64
N ILE A 415 15.42 19.47 -2.38
CA ILE A 415 16.30 20.43 -1.71
C ILE A 415 16.35 20.16 -0.19
N LEU A 416 15.17 20.09 0.45
CA LEU A 416 15.03 20.04 1.91
C LEU A 416 15.29 18.65 2.50
N ALA A 417 14.80 17.59 1.85
CA ALA A 417 14.95 16.22 2.34
C ALA A 417 16.34 15.63 2.05
N LYS A 418 17.21 16.33 1.32
CA LYS A 418 18.57 15.88 0.94
C LYS A 418 19.42 15.36 2.11
N ARG A 419 19.37 16.04 3.26
CA ARG A 419 20.11 15.63 4.48
C ARG A 419 19.40 14.48 5.20
N ALA A 420 18.08 14.39 5.04
CA ALA A 420 17.21 13.41 5.68
C ALA A 420 17.15 12.05 4.95
N VAL A 421 17.62 11.97 3.70
CA VAL A 421 17.66 10.72 2.90
C VAL A 421 18.36 9.55 3.63
N LYS A 422 19.18 9.82 4.66
CA LYS A 422 19.87 8.77 5.44
C LYS A 422 18.99 7.98 6.34
N ASN A 423 17.90 8.58 6.76
CA ASN A 423 16.96 7.93 7.61
C ASN A 423 15.59 8.05 6.97
N PRO A 424 15.04 6.98 6.38
CA PRO A 424 13.73 6.99 5.72
C PRO A 424 12.62 7.58 6.59
N ALA A 425 12.67 7.39 7.91
CA ALA A 425 11.69 7.98 8.82
C ALA A 425 11.81 9.51 8.88
N ILE A 426 13.04 10.05 8.92
CA ILE A 426 13.26 11.50 8.90
C ILE A 426 12.92 12.06 7.51
N ALA A 427 13.26 11.34 6.43
CA ALA A 427 12.88 11.74 5.07
C ALA A 427 11.35 11.82 4.92
N PHE A 428 10.62 10.84 5.46
CA PHE A 428 9.16 10.85 5.49
C PHE A 428 8.62 12.04 6.29
N ALA A 429 9.14 12.30 7.50
CA ALA A 429 8.71 13.43 8.32
C ALA A 429 8.95 14.78 7.62
N VAL A 430 10.08 14.93 6.92
CA VAL A 430 10.35 16.13 6.10
C VAL A 430 9.38 16.23 4.93
N CYS A 431 9.12 15.14 4.20
CA CYS A 431 8.13 15.16 3.10
C CYS A 431 6.73 15.52 3.62
N PHE A 432 6.32 14.97 4.76
CA PHE A 432 5.05 15.26 5.42
C PHE A 432 4.93 16.74 5.80
N ALA A 433 5.97 17.30 6.43
CA ALA A 433 5.97 18.71 6.82
C ALA A 433 5.95 19.64 5.60
N VAL A 434 6.78 19.36 4.58
CA VAL A 434 6.85 20.16 3.35
C VAL A 434 5.51 20.16 2.63
N TYR A 435 4.91 18.99 2.43
CA TYR A 435 3.59 18.89 1.82
C TYR A 435 2.54 19.63 2.65
N SER A 436 2.54 19.44 3.98
CA SER A 436 1.51 20.03 4.84
C SER A 436 1.51 21.56 4.82
N VAL A 437 2.70 22.16 4.85
CA VAL A 437 2.85 23.62 4.82
C VAL A 437 2.42 24.19 3.48
N LEU A 438 2.84 23.56 2.39
CA LEU A 438 2.59 24.06 1.05
C LEU A 438 1.14 23.84 0.62
N GLU A 439 0.50 22.72 0.99
CA GLU A 439 -0.92 22.47 0.72
C GLU A 439 -1.78 23.49 1.49
N TYR A 440 -1.55 23.66 2.80
CA TYR A 440 -2.23 24.69 3.59
C TYR A 440 -2.04 26.09 3.00
N GLY A 441 -0.80 26.42 2.62
CA GLY A 441 -0.47 27.70 1.99
C GLY A 441 -1.17 27.91 0.65
N SER A 442 -1.23 26.87 -0.19
CA SER A 442 -1.90 26.96 -1.49
C SER A 442 -3.41 27.18 -1.35
N ASN A 443 -4.07 26.48 -0.43
CA ASN A 443 -5.48 26.68 -0.14
C ASN A 443 -5.77 28.05 0.48
N LEU A 444 -4.90 28.53 1.37
CA LEU A 444 -5.02 29.86 1.95
C LEU A 444 -4.87 30.96 0.88
N VAL A 445 -3.88 30.84 -0.01
CA VAL A 445 -3.67 31.80 -1.10
C VAL A 445 -4.85 31.79 -2.06
N SER A 446 -5.37 30.61 -2.41
CA SER A 446 -6.56 30.48 -3.26
C SER A 446 -7.77 31.17 -2.66
N GLU A 447 -8.02 30.94 -1.36
CA GLU A 447 -9.16 31.54 -0.66
C GLU A 447 -9.04 33.07 -0.60
N LEU A 448 -7.83 33.60 -0.42
CA LEU A 448 -7.58 35.04 -0.41
C LEU A 448 -7.73 35.69 -1.80
N LEU A 449 -7.38 34.98 -2.88
CA LEU A 449 -7.41 35.52 -4.24
C LEU A 449 -8.75 35.31 -4.95
N PHE A 450 -9.36 34.13 -4.76
CA PHE A 450 -10.53 33.67 -5.52
C PHE A 450 -11.76 33.42 -4.63
N GLY A 451 -11.66 33.63 -3.31
CA GLY A 451 -12.78 33.46 -2.37
C GLY A 451 -13.13 32.00 -2.07
N SER A 452 -12.39 31.03 -2.62
CA SER A 452 -12.57 29.60 -2.36
C SER A 452 -11.22 28.86 -2.31
N PRO A 453 -11.08 27.83 -1.46
CA PRO A 453 -9.86 27.02 -1.43
C PRO A 453 -9.72 26.19 -2.71
N PHE A 454 -8.48 25.87 -3.12
CA PHE A 454 -8.24 24.96 -4.25
C PHE A 454 -8.78 23.55 -3.97
N ARG A 455 -8.71 23.12 -2.70
CA ARG A 455 -9.24 21.86 -2.21
C ARG A 455 -9.88 22.07 -0.85
N ASP A 456 -11.13 21.68 -0.74
CA ASP A 456 -11.87 21.74 0.52
C ASP A 456 -11.71 20.42 1.29
N TYR A 457 -11.18 20.51 2.50
CA TYR A 457 -11.01 19.41 3.44
C TYR A 457 -11.89 19.55 4.68
N SER A 458 -12.88 20.46 4.67
CA SER A 458 -13.74 20.76 5.82
C SER A 458 -14.47 19.55 6.39
N GLU A 459 -14.74 18.55 5.54
CA GLU A 459 -15.44 17.34 5.93
C GLU A 459 -14.53 16.31 6.62
N PHE A 460 -13.20 16.41 6.50
CA PHE A 460 -12.30 15.41 7.08
C PHE A 460 -12.05 15.63 8.57
N LEU A 461 -12.00 14.55 9.33
CA LEU A 461 -11.61 14.57 10.74
C LEU A 461 -10.15 15.05 10.90
N LEU A 462 -9.89 15.90 11.92
CA LEU A 462 -8.61 16.58 12.16
C LEU A 462 -8.18 17.55 11.03
N ASN A 463 -9.13 18.09 10.27
CA ASN A 463 -8.80 19.19 9.35
C ASN A 463 -8.32 20.44 10.11
N LEU A 464 -7.46 21.23 9.47
CA LEU A 464 -7.04 22.54 9.96
C LEU A 464 -7.73 23.61 9.13
N ASN A 465 -8.79 24.22 9.68
CA ASN A 465 -9.61 25.25 9.04
C ASN A 465 -10.16 24.84 7.65
N GLY A 466 -10.42 23.55 7.43
CA GLY A 466 -10.84 23.02 6.13
C GLY A 466 -9.76 23.05 5.02
N ARG A 467 -8.51 23.45 5.31
CA ARG A 467 -7.46 23.63 4.28
C ARG A 467 -6.52 22.45 4.13
N ILE A 468 -6.46 21.56 5.12
CA ILE A 468 -5.64 20.34 5.08
C ILE A 468 -6.11 19.38 6.17
N TYR A 469 -5.88 18.08 5.97
CA TYR A 469 -6.02 17.06 6.99
C TYR A 469 -4.79 16.11 6.99
N PRO A 470 -4.46 15.47 8.13
CA PRO A 470 -3.22 14.70 8.28
C PRO A 470 -3.16 13.44 7.40
N GLY A 471 -4.31 12.88 7.01
CA GLY A 471 -4.37 11.70 6.15
C GLY A 471 -3.83 11.95 4.75
N GLY A 472 -4.26 13.04 4.13
CA GLY A 472 -3.75 13.47 2.83
C GLY A 472 -2.24 13.68 2.89
N SER A 473 -1.77 14.43 3.89
CA SER A 473 -0.34 14.66 4.10
C SER A 473 0.48 13.37 4.23
N ALA A 474 -0.06 12.34 4.88
CA ALA A 474 0.62 11.05 5.03
C ALA A 474 0.77 10.31 3.70
N VAL A 475 -0.28 10.27 2.88
CA VAL A 475 -0.27 9.65 1.54
C VAL A 475 0.73 10.36 0.63
N PHE A 476 0.67 11.70 0.59
CA PHE A 476 1.58 12.49 -0.23
C PHE A 476 3.04 12.45 0.27
N ALA A 477 3.27 12.30 1.58
CA ALA A 477 4.61 12.09 2.12
C ALA A 477 5.22 10.76 1.67
N LEU A 478 4.41 9.69 1.58
CA LEU A 478 4.84 8.41 1.02
C LEU A 478 5.15 8.53 -0.48
N LEU A 479 4.30 9.24 -1.23
CA LEU A 479 4.53 9.53 -2.64
C LEU A 479 5.83 10.33 -2.83
N GLY A 480 6.04 11.36 -2.00
CA GLY A 480 7.27 12.16 -1.89
C GLY A 480 8.52 11.31 -1.65
N CYS A 481 8.42 10.34 -0.75
CA CYS A 481 9.50 9.36 -0.55
C CYS A 481 9.74 8.50 -1.79
N GLY A 482 8.68 8.03 -2.46
CA GLY A 482 8.78 7.33 -3.75
C GLY A 482 9.51 8.15 -4.80
N PHE A 483 9.21 9.44 -4.91
CA PHE A 483 9.93 10.34 -5.80
C PHE A 483 11.40 10.47 -5.43
N LEU A 484 11.69 10.73 -4.16
CA LEU A 484 13.04 10.99 -3.67
C LEU A 484 13.98 9.79 -3.85
N TYR A 485 13.51 8.58 -3.51
CA TYR A 485 14.35 7.38 -3.52
C TYR A 485 14.37 6.65 -4.87
N PHE A 486 13.37 6.84 -5.73
CA PHE A 486 13.22 6.05 -6.95
C PHE A 486 13.05 6.86 -8.23
N LEU A 487 12.01 7.69 -8.33
CA LEU A 487 11.67 8.35 -9.60
C LEU A 487 12.70 9.44 -9.96
N ALA A 488 13.05 10.32 -9.01
CA ALA A 488 13.99 11.41 -9.27
C ALA A 488 15.39 10.92 -9.69
N PRO A 489 16.00 9.92 -9.00
CA PRO A 489 17.29 9.39 -9.45
C PRO A 489 17.22 8.76 -10.84
N LYS A 490 16.15 8.01 -11.13
CA LYS A 490 15.98 7.30 -12.40
C LYS A 490 15.73 8.25 -13.57
N TRP A 491 14.86 9.25 -13.40
CA TRP A 491 14.61 10.29 -14.40
C TRP A 491 15.82 11.18 -14.60
N GLY A 492 16.53 11.54 -13.52
CA GLY A 492 17.79 12.28 -13.60
C GLY A 492 18.88 11.51 -14.37
N GLU A 493 19.06 10.21 -14.09
CA GLU A 493 19.99 9.36 -14.85
C GLU A 493 19.61 9.24 -16.33
N LEU A 494 18.31 9.17 -16.65
CA LEU A 494 17.85 9.11 -18.03
C LEU A 494 18.13 10.43 -18.77
N PHE A 495 17.85 11.55 -18.12
CA PHE A 495 18.05 12.90 -18.68
C PHE A 495 19.54 13.21 -18.89
N GLU A 496 20.41 12.79 -17.97
CA GLU A 496 21.85 13.01 -18.07
C GLU A 496 22.55 12.21 -19.17
N LYS A 497 21.89 11.18 -19.73
CA LYS A 497 22.41 10.50 -20.93
C LYS A 497 22.41 11.41 -22.16
N ALA A 498 21.56 12.46 -22.18
CA ALA A 498 21.53 13.42 -23.27
C ALA A 498 22.69 14.43 -23.16
N GLY A 499 23.18 14.87 -24.33
CA GLY A 499 24.20 15.92 -24.42
C GLY A 499 23.75 17.21 -23.71
N ARG A 500 24.70 18.00 -23.19
CA ARG A 500 24.43 19.28 -22.53
C ARG A 500 23.52 20.24 -23.33
N PRO A 501 23.71 20.47 -24.65
CA PRO A 501 22.84 21.38 -25.39
C PRO A 501 21.41 20.84 -25.52
N ALA A 502 21.26 19.54 -25.75
CA ALA A 502 19.95 18.90 -25.83
C ALA A 502 19.17 19.02 -24.50
N ARG A 503 19.87 18.90 -23.36
CA ARG A 503 19.24 19.07 -22.03
C ARG A 503 18.65 20.45 -21.84
N TRP A 504 19.40 21.50 -22.16
CA TRP A 504 18.91 22.89 -22.07
C TRP A 504 17.77 23.15 -23.07
N ALA A 505 17.86 22.62 -24.28
CA ALA A 505 16.79 22.73 -25.27
C ALA A 505 15.48 22.10 -24.77
N VAL A 506 15.54 20.89 -24.20
CA VAL A 506 14.36 20.21 -23.63
C VAL A 506 13.76 21.03 -22.49
N CYS A 507 14.57 21.53 -21.55
CA CYS A 507 14.06 22.37 -20.47
C CYS A 507 13.44 23.67 -20.99
N ALA A 508 14.08 24.35 -21.94
CA ALA A 508 13.56 25.57 -22.54
C ALA A 508 12.21 25.34 -23.23
N VAL A 509 12.07 24.26 -24.00
CA VAL A 509 10.80 23.90 -24.66
C VAL A 509 9.71 23.62 -23.63
N LEU A 510 9.99 22.81 -22.60
CA LEU A 510 9.00 22.50 -21.55
C LEU A 510 8.58 23.75 -20.76
N THR A 511 9.53 24.64 -20.43
CA THR A 511 9.21 25.90 -19.75
C THR A 511 8.39 26.84 -20.65
N LEU A 512 8.72 26.95 -21.94
CA LEU A 512 7.95 27.76 -22.89
C LEU A 512 6.53 27.24 -23.06
N LEU A 513 6.34 25.92 -23.15
CA LEU A 513 5.00 25.31 -23.23
C LEU A 513 4.17 25.61 -21.98
N LEU A 514 4.76 25.45 -20.79
CA LEU A 514 4.08 25.79 -19.54
C LEU A 514 3.74 27.28 -19.45
N ALA A 515 4.67 28.16 -19.84
CA ALA A 515 4.42 29.60 -19.82
C ALA A 515 3.30 29.99 -20.80
N ALA A 516 3.28 29.39 -22.00
CA ALA A 516 2.22 29.59 -22.97
C ALA A 516 0.86 29.12 -22.42
N ASP A 517 0.83 27.99 -21.72
CA ASP A 517 -0.38 27.46 -21.10
C ASP A 517 -0.90 28.34 -19.94
N ILE A 518 -0.01 28.86 -19.09
CA ILE A 518 -0.38 29.83 -18.05
C ILE A 518 -0.96 31.10 -18.68
N VAL A 519 -0.31 31.65 -19.71
CA VAL A 519 -0.80 32.86 -20.39
C VAL A 519 -2.14 32.61 -21.07
N PHE A 520 -2.29 31.46 -21.74
CA PHE A 520 -3.54 31.08 -22.38
C PHE A 520 -4.67 30.95 -21.35
N THR A 521 -4.39 30.30 -20.21
CA THR A 521 -5.36 30.17 -19.13
C THR A 521 -5.74 31.53 -18.55
N LEU A 522 -4.80 32.44 -18.31
CA LEU A 522 -5.11 33.79 -17.79
C LEU A 522 -5.91 34.66 -18.77
N LEU A 523 -5.83 34.39 -20.08
CA LEU A 523 -6.52 35.16 -21.11
C LEU A 523 -7.92 34.59 -21.44
N TYR A 524 -8.12 33.29 -21.29
CA TYR A 524 -9.30 32.57 -21.77
C TYR A 524 -10.04 31.74 -20.71
N GLY A 525 -9.48 31.60 -19.50
CA GLY A 525 -10.11 31.00 -18.32
C GLY A 525 -10.53 32.08 -17.33
#